data_AF-A0A077ZHW3-F1
#
_entry.id   AF-A0A077ZHW3-F1
#
_cell.length_a   1.000
_cell.length_b   1.000
_cell.length_c   1.000
_cell.angle_alpha   90.00
_cell.angle_beta   90.00
_cell.angle_gamma   90.00
#
_symmetry.space_group_name_H-M   'P 1'
#
loop_
_entity.id
_entity.type
_entity.pdbx_description
1 polymer ?
#
loop_
_entity_poly.entity_id
_entity_poly.type
_entity_poly.pdbx_seq_one_letter_code
_entity_poly.pdbx_strand_id
1 'polypeptide(L)'
;MIFGLQLLSGLLLVFYYVPREVGAFDRIIFIMREVKYGFFLRLIHLNGASLIFILIYIHMAKALLNCSYRLITRWLTGNIILLLTILVAFMAATVITSFLSAIPIFGGFRIRRRTLQFFFTFHYLIPFVIIGIAIIHILFLHLNGRSNPLGSHSPLIKIKFYPFFTSKDLLNLNLKNFFFYLVLLCILFLSTFILGWIAS
;
A
#
# COMPACT_ATOMS: atom_id res chain seq x y z
N MET A 1 -4.65 9.14 -2.42
CA MET A 1 -5.94 8.57 -2.01
C MET A 1 -5.82 7.13 -1.52
N ILE A 2 -5.46 6.13 -2.34
CA ILE A 2 -5.43 4.71 -1.90
C ILE A 2 -4.48 4.49 -0.70
N PHE A 3 -3.33 5.15 -0.67
CA PHE A 3 -2.46 5.12 0.51
C PHE A 3 -3.16 5.61 1.78
N GLY A 4 -3.97 6.67 1.69
CA GLY A 4 -4.79 7.16 2.81
C GLY A 4 -5.87 6.17 3.24
N LEU A 5 -6.47 5.44 2.29
CA LEU A 5 -7.39 4.34 2.62
C LEU A 5 -6.68 3.22 3.39
N GLN A 6 -5.41 2.94 3.09
CA GLN A 6 -4.62 1.94 3.83
C GLN A 6 -4.26 2.38 5.24
N LEU A 7 -3.93 3.66 5.44
CA LEU A 7 -3.72 4.21 6.79
C LEU A 7 -4.99 4.12 7.63
N LEU A 8 -6.13 4.55 7.05
CA LEU A 8 -7.41 4.54 7.75
C LEU A 8 -7.87 3.12 8.07
N SER A 9 -7.85 2.23 7.08
CA SER A 9 -8.26 0.83 7.30
C SER A 9 -7.32 0.09 8.25
N GLY A 10 -6.01 0.34 8.16
CA GLY A 10 -5.03 -0.22 9.08
C GLY A 10 -5.26 0.25 10.52
N LEU A 11 -5.45 1.56 10.73
CA LEU A 11 -5.75 2.14 12.03
C LEU A 11 -7.00 1.51 12.66
N LEU A 12 -8.07 1.35 11.87
CA LEU A 12 -9.31 0.73 12.35
C LEU A 12 -9.14 -0.75 12.70
N LEU A 13 -8.32 -1.50 11.96
CA LEU A 13 -8.03 -2.91 12.25
C LEU A 13 -7.20 -3.09 13.53
N VAL A 14 -6.30 -2.14 13.84
CA VAL A 14 -5.45 -2.21 15.05
C VAL A 14 -6.27 -2.25 16.35
N PHE A 15 -7.46 -1.63 16.41
CA PHE A 15 -8.31 -1.69 17.60
C PHE A 15 -8.77 -3.10 17.99
N TYR A 16 -8.79 -4.03 17.03
CA TYR A 16 -9.29 -5.40 17.24
C TYR A 16 -8.19 -6.47 17.19
N TYR A 17 -6.99 -6.12 16.68
CA TYR A 17 -5.90 -7.05 16.48
C TYR A 17 -4.91 -7.05 17.65
N VAL A 18 -4.42 -8.23 18.02
CA VAL A 18 -3.42 -8.40 19.08
C VAL A 18 -2.23 -9.21 18.53
N PRO A 19 -1.01 -8.64 18.44
CA PRO A 19 0.15 -9.31 17.85
C PRO A 19 0.81 -10.28 18.83
N ARG A 20 0.16 -11.42 19.09
CA ARG A 20 0.70 -12.53 19.89
C ARG A 20 0.73 -13.82 19.08
N GLU A 21 1.78 -14.61 19.26
CA GLU A 21 1.95 -15.93 18.60
C GLU A 21 0.72 -16.82 18.81
N VAL A 22 0.26 -16.91 20.06
CA VAL A 22 -1.00 -17.57 20.42
C VAL A 22 -2.15 -16.57 20.30
N GLY A 23 -3.14 -16.91 19.46
CA GLY A 23 -4.39 -16.18 19.33
C GLY A 23 -4.41 -15.05 18.29
N ALA A 24 -3.30 -14.70 17.62
CA ALA A 24 -3.33 -13.68 16.55
C ALA A 24 -4.29 -14.07 15.42
N PHE A 25 -4.30 -15.35 15.02
CA PHE A 25 -5.21 -15.84 13.99
C PHE A 25 -6.68 -15.78 14.45
N ASP A 26 -6.96 -16.12 15.70
CA ASP A 26 -8.31 -16.03 16.28
C ASP A 26 -8.81 -14.58 16.29
N ARG A 27 -7.92 -13.61 16.53
CA ARG A 27 -8.27 -12.17 16.40
C ARG A 27 -8.62 -11.78 14.97
N ILE A 28 -7.95 -12.36 13.96
CA ILE A 28 -8.33 -12.14 12.56
C ILE A 28 -9.71 -12.75 12.28
N ILE A 29 -9.99 -13.97 12.75
CA ILE A 29 -11.31 -14.59 12.60
C ILE A 29 -12.38 -13.73 13.29
N PHE A 30 -12.12 -13.25 14.50
CA PHE A 30 -12.99 -12.35 15.23
C PHE A 30 -13.30 -11.07 14.44
N ILE A 31 -12.29 -10.43 13.84
CA ILE A 31 -12.50 -9.27 12.96
C ILE A 31 -13.41 -9.61 11.78
N MET A 32 -13.25 -10.79 11.19
CA MET A 32 -14.02 -11.17 10.00
C MET A 32 -15.47 -11.54 10.32
N ARG A 33 -15.73 -12.12 11.49
CA ARG A 33 -17.04 -12.70 11.83
C ARG A 33 -17.85 -11.84 12.79
N GLU A 34 -17.21 -11.28 13.81
CA GLU A 34 -17.90 -10.64 14.94
C GLU A 34 -17.94 -9.11 14.84
N VAL A 35 -16.93 -8.50 14.22
CA VAL A 35 -16.88 -7.04 14.09
C VAL A 35 -17.80 -6.60 12.95
N LYS A 36 -18.74 -5.69 13.24
CA LYS A 36 -19.63 -5.10 12.23
C LYS A 36 -18.82 -4.46 11.09
N TYR A 37 -19.04 -4.92 9.86
CA TYR A 37 -18.26 -4.57 8.66
C TYR A 37 -16.76 -4.91 8.72
N GLY A 38 -16.28 -5.65 9.72
CA GLY A 38 -14.87 -6.02 9.86
C GLY A 38 -14.35 -6.87 8.70
N PHE A 39 -15.20 -7.74 8.15
CA PHE A 39 -14.97 -8.44 6.88
C PHE A 39 -14.59 -7.49 5.74
N PHE A 40 -15.43 -6.47 5.51
CA PHE A 40 -15.23 -5.49 4.45
C PHE A 40 -13.99 -4.62 4.70
N LEU A 41 -13.77 -4.22 5.97
CA LEU A 41 -12.59 -3.47 6.38
C LEU A 41 -11.29 -4.24 6.07
N ARG A 42 -11.24 -5.55 6.41
CA ARG A 42 -10.08 -6.40 6.11
C ARG A 42 -9.90 -6.58 4.61
N LEU A 43 -10.98 -6.73 3.83
CA LEU A 43 -10.91 -6.84 2.38
C LEU A 43 -10.37 -5.56 1.73
N ILE A 44 -10.81 -4.39 2.18
CA ILE A 44 -10.25 -3.10 1.71
C ILE A 44 -8.76 -3.06 2.02
N HIS A 45 -8.35 -3.39 3.25
CA HIS A 45 -6.95 -3.32 3.65
C HIS A 45 -6.07 -4.31 2.86
N LEU A 46 -6.52 -5.55 2.67
CA LEU A 46 -5.77 -6.56 1.94
C LEU A 46 -5.66 -6.23 0.44
N ASN A 47 -6.79 -5.94 -0.22
CA ASN A 47 -6.79 -5.67 -1.66
C ASN A 47 -6.24 -4.28 -1.98
N GLY A 48 -6.41 -3.32 -1.08
CA GLY A 48 -5.81 -1.99 -1.18
C GLY A 48 -4.29 -2.06 -1.22
N ALA A 49 -3.68 -3.00 -0.50
CA ALA A 49 -2.23 -3.21 -0.52
C ALA A 49 -1.76 -3.68 -1.91
N SER A 50 -2.44 -4.67 -2.49
CA SER A 50 -2.18 -5.13 -3.85
C SER A 50 -2.32 -4.01 -4.88
N LEU A 51 -3.35 -3.16 -4.75
CA LEU A 51 -3.57 -2.03 -5.65
C LEU A 51 -2.45 -0.98 -5.54
N ILE A 52 -1.90 -0.74 -4.33
CA ILE A 52 -0.73 0.13 -4.17
C ILE A 52 0.45 -0.39 -4.98
N PHE A 53 0.76 -1.69 -4.93
CA PHE A 53 1.85 -2.25 -5.71
C PHE A 53 1.63 -2.11 -7.22
N ILE A 54 0.43 -2.41 -7.71
CA ILE A 54 0.09 -2.21 -9.12
C ILE A 54 0.32 -0.76 -9.55
N LEU A 55 -0.13 0.20 -8.74
CA LEU A 55 0.02 1.63 -9.06
C LEU A 55 1.47 2.10 -8.99
N ILE A 56 2.25 1.61 -8.02
CA ILE A 56 3.69 1.92 -7.94
C ILE A 56 4.41 1.34 -9.16
N TYR A 57 4.12 0.11 -9.58
CA TYR A 57 4.75 -0.47 -10.77
C TYR A 57 4.40 0.29 -12.05
N ILE A 58 3.14 0.68 -12.25
CA ILE A 58 2.75 1.55 -13.37
C ILE A 58 3.47 2.91 -13.29
N HIS A 59 3.62 3.47 -12.09
CA HIS A 59 4.35 4.72 -11.88
C HIS A 59 5.84 4.59 -12.25
N MET A 60 6.49 3.51 -11.82
CA MET A 60 7.88 3.20 -12.14
C MET A 60 8.09 2.96 -13.64
N ALA A 61 7.21 2.18 -14.27
CA ALA A 61 7.25 1.93 -15.72
C ALA A 61 7.14 3.24 -16.51
N LYS A 62 6.18 4.10 -16.16
CA LYS A 62 6.04 5.42 -16.77
C LYS A 62 7.28 6.30 -16.55
N ALA A 63 7.88 6.25 -15.37
CA ALA A 63 9.08 7.02 -15.07
C ALA A 63 10.27 6.57 -15.93
N LEU A 64 10.41 5.26 -16.17
CA LEU A 64 11.42 4.69 -17.07
C LEU A 64 11.16 5.10 -18.53
N LEU A 65 9.93 4.95 -19.02
CA LEU A 65 9.54 5.32 -20.39
C LEU A 65 9.77 6.80 -20.69
N ASN A 66 9.50 7.68 -19.72
CA ASN A 66 9.68 9.12 -19.88
C ASN A 66 11.10 9.61 -19.50
N CYS A 67 12.08 8.71 -19.38
CA CYS A 67 13.46 9.04 -18.95
C CYS A 67 13.54 9.87 -17.65
N SER A 68 12.56 9.71 -16.75
CA SER A 68 12.42 10.52 -15.54
C SER A 68 13.49 10.22 -14.50
N TYR A 69 14.15 9.07 -14.64
CA TYR A 69 15.29 8.64 -13.83
C TYR A 69 16.51 9.57 -13.96
N ARG A 70 16.59 10.38 -15.04
CA ARG A 70 17.63 11.39 -15.23
C ARG A 70 17.65 12.45 -14.12
N LEU A 71 16.50 12.67 -13.47
CA LEU A 71 16.42 13.54 -12.29
C LEU A 71 16.63 12.70 -11.03
N ILE A 72 17.91 12.54 -10.69
CA ILE A 72 18.44 11.61 -9.69
C ILE A 72 17.75 11.77 -8.33
N THR A 73 17.55 12.99 -7.84
CA THR A 73 16.92 13.22 -6.52
C THR A 73 15.48 12.71 -6.44
N ARG A 74 14.70 12.88 -7.51
CA ARG A 74 13.33 12.35 -7.60
C ARG A 74 13.33 10.84 -7.75
N TRP A 75 14.23 10.31 -8.57
CA TRP A 75 14.37 8.87 -8.76
C TRP A 75 14.75 8.17 -7.46
N LEU A 76 15.73 8.69 -6.73
CA LEU A 76 16.20 8.13 -5.47
C LEU A 76 15.10 8.13 -4.40
N THR A 77 14.40 9.25 -4.22
CA THR A 77 13.27 9.32 -3.28
C THR A 77 12.13 8.38 -3.67
N GLY A 78 11.85 8.22 -4.97
CA GLY A 78 10.86 7.26 -5.48
C GLY A 78 11.25 5.80 -5.18
N ASN A 79 12.52 5.45 -5.38
CA ASN A 79 13.04 4.12 -5.03
C ASN A 79 12.99 3.85 -3.53
N ILE A 80 13.28 4.85 -2.68
CA ILE A 80 13.16 4.70 -1.22
C ILE A 80 11.70 4.44 -0.84
N ILE A 81 10.73 5.13 -1.43
CA ILE A 81 9.30 4.88 -1.21
C ILE A 81 8.93 3.45 -1.63
N LEU A 82 9.40 2.98 -2.78
CA LEU A 82 9.19 1.62 -3.26
C LEU A 82 9.74 0.59 -2.25
N LEU A 83 11.00 0.75 -1.82
CA LEU A 83 11.65 -0.16 -0.89
C LEU A 83 10.95 -0.20 0.48
N LEU A 84 10.53 0.95 1.01
CA LEU A 84 9.78 1.00 2.27
C LEU A 84 8.40 0.38 2.12
N THR A 85 7.70 0.58 0.99
CA THR A 85 6.39 -0.03 0.74
C THR A 85 6.51 -1.56 0.66
N ILE A 86 7.55 -2.04 -0.02
CA ILE A 86 7.92 -3.46 -0.06
C ILE A 86 8.19 -3.99 1.36
N LEU A 87 8.97 -3.27 2.17
CA LEU A 87 9.28 -3.65 3.56
C LEU A 87 8.02 -3.76 4.44
N VAL A 88 7.08 -2.81 4.34
CA VAL A 88 5.79 -2.86 5.04
C VAL A 88 5.01 -4.12 4.67
N ALA A 89 4.93 -4.44 3.38
CA ALA A 89 4.22 -5.62 2.90
C ALA A 89 4.90 -6.93 3.33
N PHE A 90 6.24 -6.97 3.33
CA PHE A 90 7.01 -8.12 3.80
C PHE A 90 6.73 -8.43 5.27
N MET A 91 6.60 -7.41 6.13
CA MET A 91 6.28 -7.59 7.55
C MET A 91 4.90 -8.21 7.78
N ALA A 92 4.00 -8.19 6.80
CA ALA A 92 2.68 -8.80 6.86
C ALA A 92 2.61 -10.23 6.29
N ALA A 93 3.65 -10.70 5.58
CA ALA A 93 3.66 -11.99 4.90
C ALA A 93 4.40 -13.07 5.72
N THR A 94 3.65 -14.02 6.29
CA THR A 94 4.16 -15.06 7.21
C THR A 94 5.39 -15.82 6.69
N VAL A 95 5.38 -16.23 5.42
CA VAL A 95 6.52 -16.96 4.81
C VAL A 95 7.78 -16.10 4.79
N ILE A 96 7.67 -14.81 4.48
CA ILE A 96 8.86 -13.95 4.32
C ILE A 96 9.31 -13.35 5.65
N THR A 97 8.40 -13.15 6.60
CA THR A 97 8.77 -12.82 7.99
C THR A 97 9.66 -13.89 8.62
N SER A 98 9.58 -15.15 8.15
CA SER A 98 10.49 -16.20 8.60
C SER A 98 11.95 -15.96 8.16
N PHE A 99 12.18 -15.43 6.94
CA PHE A 99 13.51 -15.04 6.48
C PHE A 99 14.09 -13.90 7.30
N LEU A 100 13.29 -12.85 7.57
CA LEU A 100 13.75 -11.76 8.44
C LEU A 100 13.99 -12.27 9.87
N SER A 101 13.14 -13.17 10.40
CA SER A 101 13.30 -13.68 11.77
C SER A 101 14.64 -14.38 12.03
N ALA A 102 15.33 -14.84 10.98
CA ALA A 102 16.69 -15.39 11.10
C ALA A 102 17.72 -14.37 11.60
N ILE A 103 17.46 -13.06 11.48
CA ILE A 103 18.32 -12.00 12.01
C ILE A 103 17.98 -11.79 13.50
N PRO A 104 18.94 -11.96 14.44
CA PRO A 104 18.67 -11.98 15.89
C PRO A 104 17.93 -10.76 16.44
N ILE A 105 18.13 -9.59 15.82
CA ILE A 105 17.49 -8.32 16.19
C ILE A 105 15.95 -8.43 16.17
N PHE A 106 15.40 -9.27 15.29
CA PHE A 106 13.96 -9.43 15.09
C PHE A 106 13.31 -10.51 15.97
N GLY A 107 13.97 -10.96 17.03
CA GLY A 107 13.39 -11.88 18.01
C GLY A 107 13.85 -13.34 17.92
N GLY A 108 14.90 -13.60 17.12
CA GLY A 108 15.59 -14.89 17.03
C GLY A 108 14.99 -15.84 15.98
N PHE A 109 15.67 -16.96 15.77
CA PHE A 109 15.42 -17.93 14.67
C PHE A 109 14.01 -18.56 14.59
N ARG A 110 13.15 -18.30 15.56
CA ARG A 110 11.75 -18.76 15.55
C ARG A 110 10.84 -17.56 15.75
N ILE A 111 9.74 -17.54 15.00
CA ILE A 111 8.70 -16.52 15.18
C ILE A 111 8.10 -16.69 16.57
N ARG A 112 8.50 -15.81 17.48
CA ARG A 112 7.98 -15.74 18.85
C ARG A 112 7.13 -14.49 19.02
N ARG A 113 6.46 -14.35 20.16
CA ARG A 113 5.76 -13.10 20.56
C ARG A 113 6.59 -11.83 20.28
N ARG A 114 7.90 -11.84 20.59
CA ARG A 114 8.79 -10.69 20.35
C ARG A 114 8.87 -10.32 18.87
N THR A 115 9.01 -11.31 17.99
CA THR A 115 9.09 -11.12 16.53
C THR A 115 7.80 -10.56 15.97
N LEU A 116 6.65 -11.11 16.36
CA LEU A 116 5.36 -10.65 15.86
C LEU A 116 5.03 -9.23 16.36
N GLN A 117 5.32 -8.93 17.62
CA GLN A 117 5.16 -7.57 18.16
C GLN A 117 6.10 -6.58 17.48
N PHE A 118 7.33 -6.99 17.18
CA PHE A 118 8.29 -6.18 16.43
C PHE A 118 7.75 -5.84 15.03
N PHE A 119 7.37 -6.85 14.24
CA PHE A 119 6.88 -6.62 12.88
C PHE A 119 5.58 -5.83 12.86
N PHE A 120 4.65 -6.09 13.78
CA PHE A 120 3.43 -5.30 13.90
C PHE A 120 3.74 -3.82 14.18
N THR A 121 4.67 -3.55 15.09
CA THR A 121 5.07 -2.18 15.44
C THR A 121 5.64 -1.44 14.22
N PHE A 122 6.56 -2.06 13.48
CA PHE A 122 7.14 -1.43 12.30
C PHE A 122 6.17 -1.37 11.10
N HIS A 123 5.30 -2.36 10.92
CA HIS A 123 4.23 -2.32 9.93
C HIS A 123 3.29 -1.14 10.17
N TYR A 124 3.03 -0.80 11.43
CA TYR A 124 2.25 0.38 11.80
C TYR A 124 3.02 1.70 11.62
N LEU A 125 4.31 1.75 11.98
CA LEU A 125 5.11 2.99 11.97
C LEU A 125 5.64 3.40 10.58
N ILE A 126 6.14 2.46 9.78
CA ILE A 126 6.79 2.76 8.49
C ILE A 126 5.85 3.48 7.50
N PRO A 127 4.53 3.20 7.42
CA PRO A 127 3.61 3.98 6.61
C PRO A 127 3.67 5.50 6.88
N PHE A 128 3.87 5.95 8.11
CA PHE A 128 4.03 7.37 8.41
C PHE A 128 5.37 7.94 7.90
N VAL A 129 6.44 7.14 7.93
CA VAL A 129 7.73 7.49 7.31
C VAL A 129 7.59 7.63 5.79
N ILE A 130 6.82 6.74 5.16
CA ILE A 130 6.51 6.83 3.72
C ILE A 130 5.82 8.16 3.38
N ILE A 131 4.91 8.67 4.23
CA ILE A 131 4.29 10.01 4.04
C ILE A 131 5.36 11.10 4.01
N GLY A 132 6.28 11.10 4.99
CA GLY A 132 7.35 12.09 5.07
C GLY A 132 8.23 12.11 3.82
N ILE A 133 8.62 10.92 3.33
CA ILE A 133 9.43 10.80 2.11
C ILE A 133 8.61 11.13 0.85
N ALA A 134 7.32 10.82 0.82
CA ALA A 134 6.42 11.21 -0.27
C ALA A 134 6.30 12.74 -0.40
N ILE A 135 6.27 13.47 0.73
CA ILE A 135 6.30 14.94 0.72
C ILE A 135 7.62 15.45 0.12
N ILE A 136 8.76 14.88 0.52
CA ILE A 136 10.09 15.23 -0.05
C ILE A 136 10.14 14.90 -1.56
N HIS A 137 9.60 13.75 -1.97
CA HIS A 137 9.54 13.33 -3.37
C HIS A 137 8.72 14.33 -4.21
N ILE A 138 7.57 14.78 -3.70
CA ILE A 138 6.73 15.80 -4.34
C ILE A 138 7.44 17.17 -4.35
N LEU A 139 8.18 17.53 -3.31
CA LEU A 139 8.96 18.77 -3.28
C LEU A 139 10.00 18.80 -4.41
N PHE A 140 10.77 17.73 -4.60
CA PHE A 140 11.72 17.64 -5.71
C PHE A 140 11.04 17.68 -7.09
N LEU A 141 9.80 17.20 -7.19
CA LEU A 141 8.97 17.35 -8.40
C LEU A 141 8.61 18.82 -8.68
N HIS A 142 8.33 19.62 -7.65
CA HIS A 142 8.04 21.05 -7.79
C HIS A 142 9.27 21.85 -8.19
N LEU A 143 10.45 21.53 -7.63
CA LEU A 143 11.70 22.22 -7.94
C LEU A 143 12.14 22.02 -9.40
N ASN A 144 12.11 20.78 -9.89
CA ASN A 144 12.65 20.45 -11.23
C ASN A 144 11.57 20.37 -12.33
N GLY A 145 10.29 20.45 -11.95
CA GLY A 145 9.16 20.28 -12.87
C GLY A 145 9.00 18.84 -13.38
N ARG A 146 7.87 18.54 -14.02
CA ARG A 146 7.54 17.21 -14.55
C ARG A 146 8.24 16.96 -15.90
N SER A 147 8.60 15.70 -16.18
CA SER A 147 9.00 15.22 -17.51
C SER A 147 7.77 14.96 -18.40
N ASN A 148 7.92 15.14 -19.72
CA ASN A 148 6.88 14.80 -20.70
C ASN A 148 7.18 13.43 -21.37
N PRO A 149 6.24 12.87 -22.15
CA PRO A 149 6.46 11.61 -22.89
C PRO A 149 7.63 11.65 -23.89
N LEU A 150 8.07 12.84 -24.31
CA LEU A 150 9.24 13.03 -25.18
C LEU A 150 10.56 13.00 -24.38
N GLY A 151 10.51 12.77 -23.06
CA GLY A 151 11.68 12.75 -22.19
C GLY A 151 12.36 14.12 -22.02
N SER A 152 11.72 15.21 -22.47
CA SER A 152 12.27 16.56 -22.37
C SER A 152 11.64 17.34 -21.21
N HIS A 153 12.42 18.26 -20.66
CA HIS A 153 11.97 19.28 -19.69
C HIS A 153 11.76 20.59 -20.43
N SER A 154 10.74 20.67 -21.28
CA SER A 154 10.50 21.88 -22.06
C SER A 154 9.76 22.94 -21.22
N PRO A 155 10.38 24.10 -20.89
CA PRO A 155 9.68 25.18 -20.21
C PRO A 155 8.64 25.86 -21.12
N LEU A 156 8.78 25.71 -22.44
CA LEU A 156 7.99 26.40 -23.46
C LEU A 156 6.54 25.92 -23.56
N ILE A 157 6.20 24.74 -23.03
CA ILE A 157 4.86 24.14 -23.15
C ILE A 157 4.35 23.79 -21.75
N LYS A 158 4.12 24.82 -20.93
CA LYS A 158 3.49 24.67 -19.61
C LYS A 158 2.05 25.15 -19.68
N ILE A 159 1.13 24.30 -19.21
CA ILE A 159 -0.26 24.65 -18.96
C ILE A 159 -0.52 24.70 -17.46
N LYS A 160 -1.48 25.52 -17.02
CA LYS A 160 -1.87 25.57 -15.60
C LYS A 160 -2.39 24.20 -15.13
N PHE A 161 -2.09 23.84 -13.89
CA PHE A 161 -2.52 22.55 -13.31
C PHE A 161 -4.05 22.46 -13.26
N TYR A 162 -4.69 23.49 -12.69
CA TYR A 162 -6.11 23.68 -12.77
C TYR A 162 -6.48 24.45 -14.05
N PRO A 163 -7.51 24.03 -14.81
CA PRO A 163 -8.41 22.89 -14.54
C PRO A 163 -7.92 21.55 -15.13
N PHE A 164 -6.93 21.56 -16.02
CA PHE A 164 -6.63 20.44 -16.92
C PHE A 164 -6.16 19.15 -16.21
N PHE A 165 -5.17 19.24 -15.33
CA PHE A 165 -4.66 18.08 -14.63
C PHE A 165 -5.58 17.68 -13.47
N THR A 166 -6.28 18.65 -12.85
CA THR A 166 -7.31 18.37 -11.83
C THR A 166 -8.43 17.49 -12.38
N SER A 167 -9.02 17.86 -13.53
CA SER A 167 -10.11 17.08 -14.14
C SER A 167 -9.63 15.69 -14.58
N LYS A 168 -8.43 15.61 -15.18
CA LYS A 168 -7.79 14.34 -15.57
C LYS A 168 -7.53 13.43 -14.38
N ASP A 169 -7.05 13.98 -13.26
CA ASP A 169 -6.76 13.20 -12.06
C ASP A 169 -8.04 12.69 -11.40
N LEU A 170 -9.12 13.49 -11.38
CA LEU A 170 -10.45 13.06 -10.91
C LEU A 170 -11.03 11.94 -11.78
N LEU A 171 -10.94 12.04 -13.11
CA LEU A 171 -11.38 10.97 -14.00
C LEU A 171 -10.60 9.67 -13.76
N ASN A 172 -9.26 9.76 -13.64
CA ASN A 172 -8.42 8.61 -13.31
C ASN A 172 -8.73 8.03 -11.92
N LEU A 173 -9.12 8.88 -10.95
CA LEU A 173 -9.53 8.47 -9.62
C LEU A 173 -10.81 7.63 -9.65
N ASN A 174 -11.81 8.11 -10.39
CA ASN A 174 -13.09 7.44 -10.55
C ASN A 174 -12.92 6.08 -11.24
N LEU A 175 -12.11 6.01 -12.30
CA LEU A 175 -11.80 4.74 -12.97
C LEU A 175 -11.12 3.75 -12.03
N LYS A 176 -10.09 4.17 -11.29
CA LYS A 176 -9.40 3.31 -10.32
C LYS A 176 -10.35 2.80 -9.22
N ASN A 177 -11.21 3.67 -8.71
CA ASN A 177 -12.21 3.29 -7.72
C ASN A 177 -13.22 2.31 -8.28
N PHE A 178 -13.72 2.55 -9.49
CA PHE A 178 -14.64 1.64 -10.17
C PHE A 178 -14.05 0.22 -10.30
N PHE A 179 -12.81 0.11 -10.82
CA PHE A 179 -12.13 -1.19 -10.91
C PHE A 179 -11.90 -1.83 -9.54
N PHE A 180 -11.54 -1.05 -8.51
CA PHE A 180 -11.33 -1.55 -7.16
C PHE A 180 -12.63 -2.10 -6.55
N TYR A 181 -13.75 -1.38 -6.69
CA TYR A 181 -15.05 -1.83 -6.21
C TYR A 181 -15.56 -3.04 -6.99
N LEU A 182 -15.31 -3.13 -8.30
CA LEU A 182 -15.64 -4.30 -9.11
C LEU A 182 -14.91 -5.54 -8.58
N VAL A 183 -13.59 -5.44 -8.33
CA VAL A 183 -12.81 -6.54 -7.74
C VAL A 183 -13.33 -6.93 -6.37
N LEU A 184 -13.63 -5.96 -5.50
CA LEU A 184 -14.21 -6.23 -4.18
C LEU A 184 -15.55 -6.97 -4.31
N LEU A 185 -16.44 -6.53 -5.22
CA LEU A 185 -17.73 -7.18 -5.45
C LEU A 185 -17.56 -8.63 -5.94
N CYS A 186 -16.62 -8.88 -6.85
CA CYS A 186 -16.31 -10.24 -7.30
C CYS A 186 -15.83 -11.13 -6.14
N ILE A 187 -14.99 -10.59 -5.23
CA ILE A 187 -14.52 -11.32 -4.05
C ILE A 187 -15.67 -11.56 -3.06
N LEU A 188 -16.55 -10.57 -2.85
CA LEU A 188 -17.73 -10.70 -2.00
C LEU A 188 -18.63 -11.82 -2.53
N PHE A 189 -18.95 -11.78 -3.83
CA PHE A 189 -19.72 -12.83 -4.51
C PHE A 189 -19.06 -14.19 -4.31
N LEU A 190 -17.78 -14.35 -4.68
CA LEU A 190 -17.06 -15.61 -4.51
C LEU A 190 -17.08 -16.10 -3.04
N SER A 191 -16.92 -15.21 -2.07
CA SER A 191 -16.96 -15.56 -0.65
C SER A 191 -18.34 -16.02 -0.20
N THR A 192 -19.43 -15.45 -0.73
CA THR A 192 -20.79 -15.93 -0.44
C THR A 192 -21.05 -17.32 -1.05
N PHE A 193 -20.49 -17.62 -2.23
CA PHE A 193 -20.54 -18.98 -2.77
C PHE A 193 -19.72 -19.95 -1.93
N ILE A 194 -18.47 -19.62 -1.61
CA ILE A 194 -17.59 -20.51 -0.82
C ILE A 194 -18.14 -20.74 0.59
N LEU A 195 -18.63 -19.70 1.27
CA LEU A 195 -19.22 -19.83 2.60
C LEU A 195 -20.57 -20.56 2.57
N GLY A 196 -21.35 -20.39 1.51
CA GLY A 196 -22.59 -21.15 1.28
C GLY A 196 -22.33 -22.65 1.08
N TRP A 197 -21.24 -23.02 0.40
CA TRP A 197 -20.82 -24.41 0.21
C TRP A 197 -20.19 -25.06 1.44
N ILE A 198 -19.61 -24.28 2.37
CA ILE A 198 -19.05 -24.80 3.63
C ILE A 198 -20.13 -24.95 4.71
N ALA A 199 -21.28 -24.29 4.56
CA ALA A 199 -22.40 -24.34 5.49
C ALA A 199 -23.52 -25.33 5.10
N SER A 200 -23.38 -26.04 3.97
CA SER A 200 -24.25 -27.14 3.49
C SER A 200 -23.56 -28.48 3.61
#